data_AF-A0A1Z4BWU7-F1
#
_entry.id   AF-A0A1Z4BWU7-F1
#
_cell.length_a   1.000
_cell.length_b   1.000
_cell.length_c   1.000
_cell.angle_alpha   90.00
_cell.angle_beta   90.00
_cell.angle_gamma   90.00
#
_symmetry.space_group_name_H-M   'P 1'
#
loop_
_entity.id
_entity.type
_entity.pdbx_description
1 polymer ?
#
loop_
_entity_poly.entity_id
_entity_poly.type
_entity_poly.pdbx_seq_one_letter_code
_entity_poly.pdbx_strand_id
1 'polypeptide(L)'
;MNAITIIQQPAVKVRGLAFVLELELSDPAVVGQYELKIVSHDRSEALVAVDVQTSLHGKLTLSVPIQAIHIPSLAKAYLLVAGDSLDISPVFLRYQLNKNKLNDNAYLTHTIFNASARDFSPDDLFVVTYAYLKSIPLENQNFGGLITVLSYRIADKLDERGDLLDNVYATYRQYREVVQTHDAIAFRWFVSCSSALATVLLSVGSIAQASNVVETALKTIVHPGFNPMVHQNFTLLLFQGGLIKVWNQRFDEATSLFISAVNAGRYGMIDLLHPQNNWLLGQISDCHHLLGYIEAAYCAAMACSKDQLPPQSRFASGKSPAKLKIDFRNIFERFECCKKHTPPFFEQVLQTMQTYKDQP
;
A
#
# COMPACT_ATOMS: atom_id res chain seq x y z
N MET A 1 10.37 34.01 -35.73
CA MET A 1 10.72 32.80 -34.96
C MET A 1 9.66 31.76 -35.27
N ASN A 2 10.05 30.54 -35.63
CA ASN A 2 9.09 29.45 -35.78
C ASN A 2 8.59 29.07 -34.39
N ALA A 3 7.28 28.96 -34.20
CA ALA A 3 6.71 28.52 -32.93
C ALA A 3 7.24 27.11 -32.62
N ILE A 4 7.77 26.92 -31.40
CA ILE A 4 8.18 25.59 -30.95
C ILE A 4 6.92 24.73 -30.84
N THR A 5 6.92 23.55 -31.47
CA THR A 5 5.79 22.61 -31.39
C THR A 5 6.25 21.26 -30.86
N ILE A 6 5.34 20.59 -30.15
CA ILE A 6 5.53 19.21 -29.72
C ILE A 6 5.18 18.31 -30.91
N ILE A 7 6.14 17.50 -31.37
CA ILE A 7 5.96 16.63 -32.54
C ILE A 7 5.05 15.43 -32.20
N GLN A 8 5.10 14.96 -30.95
CA GLN A 8 4.33 13.81 -30.46
C GLN A 8 3.87 14.04 -29.02
N GLN A 9 2.66 13.59 -28.68
CA GLN A 9 2.16 13.67 -27.30
C GLN A 9 3.22 13.19 -26.29
N PRO A 10 3.48 13.96 -25.21
CA PRO A 10 4.50 13.62 -24.23
C PRO A 10 4.26 12.23 -23.65
N ALA A 11 5.25 11.36 -23.74
CA ALA A 11 5.20 10.10 -23.00
C ALA A 11 5.55 10.38 -21.54
N VAL A 12 4.74 9.86 -20.62
CA VAL A 12 4.87 10.12 -19.18
C VAL A 12 5.21 8.84 -18.47
N LYS A 13 6.31 8.87 -17.72
CA LYS A 13 6.74 7.79 -16.84
C LYS A 13 6.81 8.32 -15.42
N VAL A 14 6.67 7.42 -14.45
CA VAL A 14 6.87 7.73 -13.04
C VAL A 14 8.16 7.04 -12.59
N ARG A 15 9.13 7.83 -12.11
CA ARG A 15 10.38 7.33 -11.52
C ARG A 15 10.52 7.91 -10.12
N GLY A 16 10.52 7.06 -9.10
CA GLY A 16 10.45 7.47 -7.71
C GLY A 16 9.31 8.45 -7.46
N LEU A 17 9.67 9.70 -7.12
CA LEU A 17 8.75 10.78 -6.75
C LEU A 17 8.55 11.84 -7.84
N ALA A 18 9.00 11.55 -9.06
CA ALA A 18 8.93 12.49 -10.17
C ALA A 18 8.17 11.91 -11.36
N PHE A 19 7.46 12.80 -12.05
CA PHE A 19 7.07 12.60 -13.43
C PHE A 19 8.30 12.81 -14.31
N VAL A 20 8.53 11.86 -15.21
CA VAL A 20 9.55 11.93 -16.25
C VAL A 20 8.82 12.02 -17.59
N LEU A 21 8.92 13.18 -18.23
CA LEU A 21 8.32 13.48 -19.52
C LEU A 21 9.38 13.32 -20.61
N GLU A 22 9.08 12.52 -21.62
CA GLU A 22 9.90 12.44 -22.83
C GLU A 22 9.22 13.29 -23.91
N LEU A 23 9.94 14.31 -24.38
CA LEU A 23 9.48 15.28 -25.36
C LEU A 23 10.35 15.24 -26.61
N GLU A 24 9.69 15.42 -27.75
CA GLU A 24 10.33 15.63 -29.04
C GLU A 24 9.86 16.99 -29.58
N LEU A 25 10.80 17.93 -29.67
CA LEU A 25 10.53 19.28 -30.13
C LEU A 25 10.93 19.46 -31.58
N SER A 26 10.20 20.31 -32.31
CA SER A 26 10.51 20.67 -33.70
C SER A 26 11.88 21.33 -33.91
N ASP A 27 12.48 21.88 -32.84
CA ASP A 27 13.84 22.42 -32.83
C ASP A 27 14.60 22.01 -31.55
N PRO A 28 15.45 20.97 -31.60
CA PRO A 28 16.17 20.47 -30.43
C PRO A 28 17.34 21.38 -30.00
N ALA A 29 17.68 22.42 -30.77
CA ALA A 29 18.79 23.33 -30.48
C ALA A 29 18.44 24.42 -29.44
N VAL A 30 17.20 24.46 -28.95
CA VAL A 30 16.76 25.41 -27.93
C VAL A 30 17.31 24.98 -26.55
N VAL A 31 18.57 25.35 -26.30
CA VAL A 31 19.16 25.36 -24.97
C VAL A 31 18.60 26.58 -24.24
N GLY A 32 17.73 26.34 -23.25
CA GLY A 32 17.07 27.40 -22.48
C GLY A 32 16.68 26.92 -21.10
N GLN A 33 16.23 27.86 -20.26
CA GLN A 33 15.55 27.50 -19.01
C GLN A 33 14.17 26.92 -19.33
N TYR A 34 13.89 25.74 -18.80
CA TYR A 34 12.59 25.10 -18.89
C TYR A 34 11.90 25.26 -17.54
N GLU A 35 10.71 25.82 -17.56
CA GLU A 35 9.88 25.98 -16.37
C GLU A 35 8.49 25.41 -16.64
N LEU A 36 7.91 24.80 -15.61
CA LEU A 36 6.54 24.35 -15.67
C LEU A 36 5.66 25.34 -14.93
N LYS A 37 4.81 26.04 -15.67
CA LYS A 37 3.77 26.89 -15.09
C LYS A 37 2.53 26.05 -14.79
N ILE A 38 2.24 25.91 -13.51
CA ILE A 38 1.05 25.25 -12.99
C ILE A 38 0.00 26.31 -12.66
N VAL A 39 -1.21 26.13 -13.17
CA VAL A 39 -2.37 26.97 -12.87
C VAL A 39 -3.39 26.12 -12.16
N SER A 40 -3.79 26.52 -10.95
CA SER A 40 -4.82 25.84 -10.16
C SER A 40 -6.22 26.37 -10.48
N HIS A 41 -7.26 25.65 -10.05
CA HIS A 41 -8.66 26.04 -10.24
C HIS A 41 -9.04 27.36 -9.55
N ASP A 42 -8.36 27.73 -8.47
CA ASP A 42 -8.49 29.03 -7.81
C ASP A 42 -7.73 30.16 -8.53
N ARG A 43 -7.14 29.86 -9.69
CA ARG A 43 -6.31 30.74 -10.52
C ARG A 43 -4.98 31.13 -9.86
N SER A 44 -4.57 30.44 -8.80
CA SER A 44 -3.19 30.54 -8.32
C SER A 44 -2.24 29.96 -9.36
N GLU A 45 -1.09 30.59 -9.50
CA GLU A 45 -0.05 30.19 -10.43
C GLU A 45 1.23 29.85 -9.67
N ALA A 46 1.90 28.78 -10.06
CA ALA A 46 3.19 28.38 -9.54
C ALA A 46 4.14 28.07 -10.69
N LEU A 47 5.38 28.55 -10.59
CA LEU A 47 6.47 28.15 -11.47
C LEU A 47 7.25 27.05 -10.77
N VAL A 48 7.35 25.91 -11.44
CA VAL A 48 8.06 24.73 -10.96
C VAL A 48 9.32 24.59 -11.81
N ALA A 49 10.47 24.57 -11.15
CA ALA A 49 11.74 24.27 -11.79
C ALA A 49 11.71 22.85 -12.36
N VAL A 50 12.22 22.69 -13.58
CA VAL A 50 12.23 21.42 -14.30
C VAL A 50 13.68 21.00 -14.52
N ASP A 51 14.02 19.78 -14.10
CA ASP A 51 15.33 19.22 -14.42
C ASP A 51 15.30 18.67 -15.84
N VAL A 52 16.22 19.16 -16.68
CA VAL A 52 16.24 18.83 -18.12
C VAL A 52 17.50 18.06 -18.47
N GLN A 53 17.30 16.95 -19.16
CA GLN A 53 18.37 16.17 -19.78
C GLN A 53 18.14 16.09 -21.28
N THR A 54 19.12 16.54 -22.05
CA THR A 54 19.15 16.39 -23.51
C THR A 54 19.84 15.09 -23.89
N SER A 55 19.17 14.28 -24.70
CA SER A 55 19.76 13.09 -25.31
C SER A 55 20.52 13.42 -26.61
N LEU A 56 21.42 12.52 -27.02
CA LEU A 56 22.19 12.60 -28.27
C LEU A 56 21.32 12.65 -29.55
N HIS A 57 20.02 12.38 -29.46
CA HIS A 57 19.09 12.35 -30.60
C HIS A 57 18.05 13.49 -30.57
N GLY A 58 18.26 14.53 -29.75
CA GLY A 58 17.35 15.69 -29.69
C GLY A 58 16.07 15.45 -28.89
N LYS A 59 15.90 14.27 -28.25
CA LYS A 59 14.84 14.05 -27.26
C LYS A 59 15.21 14.73 -25.95
N LEU A 60 14.25 15.44 -25.40
CA LEU A 60 14.32 16.11 -24.10
C LEU A 60 13.63 15.24 -23.05
N THR A 61 14.32 14.98 -21.95
CA THR A 61 13.74 14.36 -20.77
C THR A 61 13.58 15.42 -19.70
N LEU A 62 12.34 15.64 -19.27
CA LEU A 62 12.02 16.56 -18.18
C LEU A 62 11.65 15.76 -16.94
N SER A 63 12.20 16.13 -15.78
CA SER A 63 11.83 15.55 -14.49
C SER A 63 11.16 16.61 -13.62
N VAL A 64 9.97 16.29 -13.10
CA VAL A 64 9.18 17.18 -12.24
C VAL A 64 8.64 16.43 -11.03
N PRO A 65 8.85 16.94 -9.80
CA PRO A 65 8.29 16.30 -8.60
C PRO A 65 6.76 16.20 -8.65
N ILE A 66 6.20 15.04 -8.31
CA ILE A 66 4.75 14.78 -8.37
C ILE A 66 3.97 15.80 -7.52
N GLN A 67 4.47 16.13 -6.34
CA GLN A 67 3.81 17.08 -5.43
C GLN A 67 3.73 18.50 -6.00
N ALA A 68 4.67 18.89 -6.85
CA ALA A 68 4.72 20.24 -7.42
C ALA A 68 3.63 20.47 -8.48
N ILE A 69 3.03 19.41 -9.02
CA ILE A 69 1.94 19.50 -10.00
C ILE A 69 0.60 19.86 -9.34
N HIS A 70 0.45 19.61 -8.03
CA HIS A 70 -0.81 19.84 -7.30
C HIS A 70 -2.03 19.23 -8.00
N ILE A 71 -1.95 17.96 -8.39
CA ILE A 71 -2.99 17.25 -9.18
C ILE A 71 -4.42 17.54 -8.70
N PRO A 72 -4.75 17.51 -7.39
CA PRO A 72 -6.11 17.76 -6.93
C PRO A 72 -6.62 19.16 -7.23
N SER A 73 -5.76 20.18 -7.34
CA SER A 73 -6.17 21.56 -7.65
C SER A 73 -5.82 21.99 -9.09
N LEU A 74 -5.10 21.18 -9.86
CA LEU A 74 -4.63 21.50 -11.20
C LEU A 74 -5.76 21.89 -12.15
N ALA A 75 -5.70 23.06 -12.75
CA ALA A 75 -6.55 23.43 -13.88
C ALA A 75 -5.81 23.30 -15.21
N LYS A 76 -4.56 23.81 -15.28
CA LYS A 76 -3.71 23.77 -16.47
C LYS A 76 -2.23 23.63 -16.11
N ALA A 77 -1.46 23.02 -17.01
CA ALA A 77 -0.01 22.93 -16.93
C ALA A 77 0.60 23.35 -18.27
N TYR A 78 1.50 24.33 -18.22
CA TYR A 78 2.20 24.88 -19.38
C TYR A 78 3.69 24.73 -19.24
N LEU A 79 4.34 24.07 -20.20
CA LEU A 79 5.80 24.07 -20.30
C LEU A 79 6.24 25.35 -20.99
N LEU A 80 7.07 26.15 -20.31
CA LEU A 80 7.66 27.37 -20.83
C LEU A 80 9.02 27.03 -21.44
N VAL A 81 9.21 27.36 -22.72
CA VAL A 81 10.45 27.11 -23.48
C VAL A 81 10.83 28.35 -24.26
N ALA A 82 11.92 29.00 -23.90
CA ALA A 82 12.48 30.17 -24.61
C ALA A 82 11.46 31.28 -24.94
N GLY A 83 10.46 31.49 -24.07
CA GLY A 83 9.41 32.49 -24.23
C GLY A 83 8.10 31.99 -24.85
N ASP A 84 8.08 30.77 -25.40
CA ASP A 84 6.86 30.09 -25.83
C ASP A 84 6.24 29.27 -24.69
N SER A 85 4.92 29.03 -24.76
CA SER A 85 4.18 28.19 -23.80
C SER A 85 3.49 27.02 -24.49
N LEU A 86 3.74 25.81 -24.03
CA LEU A 86 3.16 24.57 -24.54
C LEU A 86 2.17 23.99 -23.52
N ASP A 87 0.92 23.80 -23.93
CA ASP A 87 -0.10 23.17 -23.07
C ASP A 87 0.17 21.66 -22.97
N ILE A 88 0.57 21.23 -21.77
CA ILE A 88 0.76 19.81 -21.43
C ILE A 88 -0.23 19.36 -20.37
N SER A 89 -1.34 20.09 -20.16
CA SER A 89 -2.36 19.75 -19.16
C SER A 89 -2.91 18.31 -19.30
N PRO A 90 -3.21 17.78 -20.51
CA PRO A 90 -3.80 16.44 -20.65
C PRO A 90 -2.97 15.32 -20.01
N VAL A 91 -1.65 15.49 -19.95
CA VAL A 91 -0.71 14.56 -19.30
C VAL A 91 -1.04 14.34 -17.82
N PHE A 92 -1.40 15.43 -17.12
CA PHE A 92 -1.59 15.42 -15.68
C PHE A 92 -3.07 15.36 -15.29
N LEU A 93 -3.96 15.94 -16.10
CA LEU A 93 -5.40 15.96 -15.83
C LEU A 93 -6.02 14.56 -15.74
N ARG A 94 -5.41 13.56 -16.40
CA ARG A 94 -5.86 12.15 -16.30
C ARG A 94 -5.82 11.58 -14.89
N TYR A 95 -5.00 12.15 -13.99
CA TYR A 95 -4.87 11.70 -12.60
C TYR A 95 -5.89 12.38 -11.67
N GLN A 96 -6.73 13.27 -12.18
CA GLN A 96 -7.73 13.92 -11.37
C GLN A 96 -8.93 13.02 -11.09
N LEU A 97 -9.33 13.01 -9.83
CA LEU A 97 -10.57 12.40 -9.38
C LEU A 97 -11.69 13.44 -9.41
N ASN A 98 -12.92 12.96 -9.53
CA ASN A 98 -14.09 13.80 -9.40
C ASN A 98 -14.23 14.28 -7.95
N LYS A 99 -13.93 15.56 -7.71
CA LYS A 99 -13.97 16.21 -6.39
C LYS A 99 -15.29 16.03 -5.66
N ASN A 100 -16.40 16.04 -6.40
CA ASN A 100 -17.74 15.93 -5.83
C ASN A 100 -18.09 14.50 -5.39
N LYS A 101 -17.26 13.52 -5.77
CA LYS A 101 -17.46 12.10 -5.46
C LYS A 101 -16.39 11.53 -4.53
N LEU A 102 -15.53 12.36 -3.93
CA LEU A 102 -14.48 11.87 -3.03
C LEU A 102 -15.01 11.25 -1.72
N ASN A 103 -16.27 11.50 -1.36
CA ASN A 103 -16.93 10.85 -0.23
C ASN A 103 -17.74 9.60 -0.66
N ASP A 104 -17.91 9.38 -1.96
CA ASP A 104 -18.66 8.27 -2.53
C ASP A 104 -17.78 7.01 -2.58
N ASN A 105 -18.09 6.04 -1.70
CA ASN A 105 -17.38 4.77 -1.61
C ASN A 105 -17.50 3.94 -2.91
N ALA A 106 -18.63 3.99 -3.62
CA ALA A 106 -18.78 3.24 -4.87
C ALA A 106 -17.85 3.81 -5.95
N TYR A 107 -17.81 5.15 -6.06
CA TYR A 107 -16.88 5.83 -6.97
C TYR A 107 -15.41 5.50 -6.64
N LEU A 108 -14.97 5.71 -5.39
CA LEU A 108 -13.58 5.44 -5.03
C LEU A 108 -13.23 3.96 -5.11
N THR A 109 -14.18 3.07 -4.80
CA THR A 109 -13.98 1.63 -4.97
C THR A 109 -13.75 1.29 -6.44
N HIS A 110 -14.59 1.78 -7.36
CA HIS A 110 -14.40 1.54 -8.79
C HIS A 110 -13.08 2.14 -9.31
N THR A 111 -12.83 3.42 -9.01
CA THR A 111 -11.73 4.17 -9.60
C THR A 111 -10.37 3.85 -8.98
N ILE A 112 -10.30 3.57 -7.67
CA ILE A 112 -9.03 3.48 -6.94
C ILE A 112 -8.85 2.16 -6.18
N PHE A 113 -9.91 1.51 -5.67
CA PHE A 113 -9.75 0.41 -4.71
C PHE A 113 -10.09 -1.00 -5.21
N ASN A 114 -10.79 -1.18 -6.33
CA ASN A 114 -11.12 -2.51 -6.84
C ASN A 114 -10.20 -2.91 -7.99
N ALA A 115 -9.30 -3.87 -7.76
CA ALA A 115 -8.26 -4.22 -8.73
C ALA A 115 -8.82 -4.61 -10.12
N SER A 116 -10.01 -5.20 -10.20
CA SER A 116 -10.63 -5.63 -11.46
C SER A 116 -11.36 -4.53 -12.23
N ALA A 117 -11.59 -3.36 -11.63
CA ALA A 117 -12.38 -2.27 -12.21
C ALA A 117 -11.64 -0.92 -12.31
N ARG A 118 -10.38 -0.86 -11.85
CA ARG A 118 -9.58 0.36 -11.88
C ARG A 118 -9.08 0.66 -13.30
N ASP A 119 -9.18 1.93 -13.69
CA ASP A 119 -8.68 2.44 -14.98
C ASP A 119 -7.17 2.78 -14.97
N PHE A 120 -6.50 2.62 -13.82
CA PHE A 120 -5.13 3.09 -13.58
C PHE A 120 -4.12 1.95 -13.55
N SER A 121 -2.94 2.19 -14.15
CA SER A 121 -1.78 1.31 -13.95
C SER A 121 -1.25 1.40 -12.50
N PRO A 122 -0.39 0.46 -12.06
CA PRO A 122 0.29 0.53 -10.76
C PRO A 122 0.96 1.88 -10.45
N ASP A 123 1.65 2.47 -11.43
CA ASP A 123 2.34 3.75 -11.27
C ASP A 123 1.35 4.92 -11.25
N ASP A 124 0.27 4.86 -12.04
CA ASP A 124 -0.77 5.88 -11.98
C ASP A 124 -1.50 5.84 -10.63
N LEU A 125 -1.77 4.66 -10.08
CA LEU A 125 -2.34 4.50 -8.74
C LEU A 125 -1.44 5.09 -7.65
N PHE A 126 -0.12 4.91 -7.78
CA PHE A 126 0.83 5.55 -6.87
C PHE A 126 0.67 7.07 -6.89
N VAL A 127 0.69 7.66 -8.09
CA VAL A 127 0.53 9.11 -8.29
C VAL A 127 -0.79 9.61 -7.70
N VAL A 128 -1.91 8.98 -8.06
CA VAL A 128 -3.25 9.40 -7.62
C VAL A 128 -3.36 9.29 -6.11
N THR A 129 -3.01 8.15 -5.51
CA THR A 129 -3.14 7.97 -4.05
C THR A 129 -2.21 8.89 -3.27
N TYR A 130 -0.98 9.10 -3.75
CA TYR A 130 -0.03 10.01 -3.10
C TYR A 130 -0.49 11.47 -3.16
N ALA A 131 -1.01 11.92 -4.31
CA ALA A 131 -1.50 13.28 -4.48
C ALA A 131 -2.74 13.57 -3.60
N TYR A 132 -3.63 12.58 -3.46
CA TYR A 132 -4.86 12.75 -2.68
C TYR A 132 -4.70 12.48 -1.19
N LEU A 133 -3.58 11.88 -0.74
CA LEU A 133 -3.31 11.62 0.68
C LEU A 133 -3.37 12.88 1.55
N LYS A 134 -2.96 14.04 1.01
CA LYS A 134 -3.01 15.34 1.71
C LYS A 134 -4.25 16.17 1.40
N SER A 135 -5.13 15.71 0.51
CA SER A 135 -6.27 16.48 0.00
C SER A 135 -7.62 15.97 0.47
N ILE A 136 -7.71 14.67 0.80
CA ILE A 136 -8.91 14.09 1.37
C ILE A 136 -8.87 14.26 2.89
N PRO A 137 -9.96 14.70 3.56
CA PRO A 137 -10.00 14.79 5.01
C PRO A 137 -9.72 13.44 5.68
N LEU A 138 -9.02 13.46 6.82
CA LEU A 138 -8.65 12.24 7.55
C LEU A 138 -9.89 11.46 8.03
N GLU A 139 -10.99 12.15 8.32
CA GLU A 139 -12.25 11.58 8.78
C GLU A 139 -13.04 10.88 7.66
N ASN A 140 -12.60 11.02 6.40
CA ASN A 140 -13.28 10.38 5.27
C ASN A 140 -13.22 8.84 5.43
N GLN A 141 -14.36 8.19 5.33
CA GLN A 141 -14.51 6.73 5.45
C GLN A 141 -13.59 5.91 4.53
N ASN A 142 -13.14 6.48 3.42
CA ASN A 142 -12.27 5.85 2.44
C ASN A 142 -10.78 6.16 2.64
N PHE A 143 -10.42 7.02 3.59
CA PHE A 143 -9.04 7.52 3.73
C PHE A 143 -8.03 6.38 3.96
N GLY A 144 -8.37 5.41 4.80
CA GLY A 144 -7.54 4.22 4.99
C GLY A 144 -7.26 3.47 3.67
N GLY A 145 -8.20 3.46 2.72
CA GLY A 145 -8.00 2.85 1.41
C GLY A 145 -6.86 3.50 0.60
N LEU A 146 -6.65 4.82 0.75
CA LEU A 146 -5.51 5.51 0.15
C LEU A 146 -4.20 4.98 0.72
N ILE A 147 -4.10 4.87 2.05
CA ILE A 147 -2.91 4.32 2.73
C ILE A 147 -2.68 2.87 2.31
N THR A 148 -3.73 2.05 2.24
CA THR A 148 -3.63 0.65 1.80
C THR A 148 -3.03 0.55 0.39
N VAL A 149 -3.61 1.25 -0.58
CA VAL A 149 -3.14 1.20 -1.97
C VAL A 149 -1.74 1.79 -2.09
N LEU A 150 -1.47 2.92 -1.44
CA LEU A 150 -0.16 3.56 -1.45
C LEU A 150 0.92 2.64 -0.85
N SER A 151 0.61 1.91 0.22
CA SER A 151 1.53 0.92 0.80
C SER A 151 1.89 -0.16 -0.22
N TYR A 152 0.90 -0.73 -0.92
CA TYR A 152 1.17 -1.70 -1.99
C TYR A 152 2.03 -1.10 -3.11
N ARG A 153 1.74 0.14 -3.54
CA ARG A 153 2.47 0.76 -4.66
C ARG A 153 3.88 1.23 -4.28
N ILE A 154 4.13 1.59 -3.03
CA ILE A 154 5.48 1.83 -2.51
C ILE A 154 6.26 0.51 -2.53
N ALA A 155 5.64 -0.57 -2.04
CA ALA A 155 6.27 -1.88 -2.03
C ALA A 155 6.62 -2.37 -3.43
N ASP A 156 5.82 -2.09 -4.46
CA ASP A 156 6.18 -2.51 -5.83
C ASP A 156 7.54 -1.96 -6.32
N LYS A 157 7.99 -0.81 -5.80
CA LYS A 157 9.26 -0.17 -6.15
C LYS A 157 9.94 0.40 -4.90
N LEU A 158 10.24 -0.45 -3.91
CA LEU A 158 10.84 -0.03 -2.63
C LEU A 158 12.09 0.82 -2.81
N ASP A 159 12.98 0.45 -3.74
CA ASP A 159 14.24 1.18 -3.97
C ASP A 159 14.02 2.62 -4.46
N GLU A 160 12.86 2.90 -5.07
CA GLU A 160 12.52 4.23 -5.59
C GLU A 160 11.57 5.02 -4.68
N ARG A 161 10.80 4.34 -3.83
CA ARG A 161 9.66 4.92 -3.09
C ARG A 161 9.74 4.73 -1.58
N GLY A 162 10.70 3.95 -1.08
CA GLY A 162 10.83 3.57 0.33
C GLY A 162 10.92 4.76 1.27
N ASP A 163 11.56 5.84 0.85
CA ASP A 163 11.70 7.09 1.62
C ASP A 163 10.35 7.74 1.98
N LEU A 164 9.26 7.37 1.30
CA LEU A 164 7.92 7.86 1.65
C LEU A 164 7.31 7.17 2.87
N LEU A 165 7.83 6.03 3.30
CA LEU A 165 7.18 5.23 4.35
C LEU A 165 7.04 5.98 5.66
N ASP A 166 8.01 6.81 6.03
CA ASP A 166 7.92 7.64 7.23
C ASP A 166 6.79 8.67 7.14
N ASN A 167 6.59 9.26 5.96
CA ASN A 167 5.47 10.19 5.71
C ASN A 167 4.12 9.48 5.75
N VAL A 168 4.04 8.27 5.18
CA VAL A 168 2.81 7.44 5.22
C VAL A 168 2.50 7.01 6.65
N TYR A 169 3.51 6.60 7.42
CA TYR A 169 3.36 6.25 8.83
C TYR A 169 2.93 7.44 9.69
N ALA A 170 3.52 8.61 9.49
CA ALA A 170 3.10 9.85 10.17
C ALA A 170 1.64 10.19 9.85
N THR A 171 1.22 10.03 8.59
CA THR A 171 -0.16 10.25 8.17
C THR A 171 -1.12 9.23 8.80
N TYR A 172 -0.74 7.95 8.82
CA TYR A 172 -1.50 6.89 9.50
C TYR A 172 -1.71 7.20 10.98
N ARG A 173 -0.68 7.73 11.66
CA ARG A 173 -0.77 8.14 13.07
C ARG A 173 -1.73 9.29 13.31
N GLN A 174 -1.98 10.15 12.33
CA GLN A 174 -2.99 11.20 12.44
C GLN A 174 -4.38 10.61 12.15
N TYR A 175 -4.50 9.83 11.07
CA TYR A 175 -5.74 9.16 10.68
C TYR A 175 -6.35 8.31 11.79
N ARG A 176 -5.54 7.50 12.49
CA ARG A 176 -6.02 6.60 13.54
C ARG A 176 -6.69 7.32 14.72
N GLU A 177 -6.38 8.59 14.96
CA GLU A 177 -6.93 9.36 16.07
C GLU A 177 -8.35 9.86 15.76
N VAL A 178 -8.73 9.90 14.47
CA VAL A 178 -10.00 10.49 14.00
C VAL A 178 -10.91 9.50 13.28
N VAL A 179 -10.39 8.32 12.91
CA VAL A 179 -11.15 7.29 12.19
C VAL A 179 -12.37 6.82 12.99
N GLN A 180 -13.52 6.79 12.33
CA GLN A 180 -14.79 6.36 12.91
C GLN A 180 -14.97 4.84 12.75
N THR A 181 -14.41 4.04 13.65
CA THR A 181 -14.42 2.56 13.54
C THR A 181 -15.79 1.91 13.74
N HIS A 182 -16.83 2.70 14.04
CA HIS A 182 -18.22 2.24 14.03
C HIS A 182 -18.85 2.28 12.63
N ASP A 183 -18.27 3.03 11.69
CA ASP A 183 -18.65 2.99 10.28
C ASP A 183 -18.00 1.79 9.59
N ALA A 184 -18.81 1.00 8.86
CA ALA A 184 -18.35 -0.25 8.27
C ALA A 184 -17.28 -0.06 7.19
N ILE A 185 -17.34 1.05 6.44
CA ILE A 185 -16.40 1.35 5.36
C ILE A 185 -15.07 1.84 5.96
N ALA A 186 -15.13 2.79 6.89
CA ALA A 186 -13.98 3.29 7.63
C ALA A 186 -13.26 2.17 8.39
N PHE A 187 -14.02 1.31 9.08
CA PHE A 187 -13.49 0.16 9.79
C PHE A 187 -12.75 -0.80 8.85
N ARG A 188 -13.37 -1.14 7.70
CA ARG A 188 -12.73 -2.00 6.69
C ARG A 188 -11.40 -1.44 6.24
N TRP A 189 -11.38 -0.15 5.90
CA TRP A 189 -10.18 0.50 5.41
C TRP A 189 -9.13 0.71 6.50
N PHE A 190 -9.53 0.92 7.75
CA PHE A 190 -8.63 0.95 8.90
C PHE A 190 -7.87 -0.38 9.04
N VAL A 191 -8.60 -1.52 9.10
CA VAL A 191 -7.95 -2.84 9.19
C VAL A 191 -7.01 -3.09 8.01
N SER A 192 -7.46 -2.74 6.80
CA SER A 192 -6.69 -2.94 5.57
C SER A 192 -5.43 -2.09 5.53
N CYS A 193 -5.50 -0.82 5.95
CA CYS A 193 -4.33 0.05 5.95
C CYS A 193 -3.33 -0.31 7.04
N SER A 194 -3.79 -0.69 8.23
CA SER A 194 -2.91 -1.16 9.31
C SER A 194 -2.13 -2.40 8.89
N SER A 195 -2.82 -3.39 8.30
CA SER A 195 -2.17 -4.62 7.84
C SER A 195 -1.19 -4.36 6.70
N ALA A 196 -1.59 -3.59 5.69
CA ALA A 196 -0.73 -3.30 4.53
C ALA A 196 0.51 -2.49 4.93
N LEU A 197 0.34 -1.43 5.72
CA LEU A 197 1.44 -0.60 6.20
C LEU A 197 2.40 -1.40 7.09
N ALA A 198 1.87 -2.23 8.00
CA ALA A 198 2.69 -3.12 8.81
C ALA A 198 3.53 -4.07 7.97
N THR A 199 2.98 -4.69 6.91
CA THR A 199 3.76 -5.55 6.01
C THR A 199 4.94 -4.80 5.42
N VAL A 200 4.71 -3.62 4.83
CA VAL A 200 5.79 -2.89 4.16
C VAL A 200 6.85 -2.42 5.14
N LEU A 201 6.44 -1.95 6.33
CA LEU A 201 7.37 -1.55 7.38
C LEU A 201 8.23 -2.73 7.85
N LEU A 202 7.64 -3.92 8.02
CA LEU A 202 8.40 -5.14 8.32
C LEU A 202 9.36 -5.52 7.18
N SER A 203 8.93 -5.37 5.92
CA SER A 203 9.75 -5.67 4.74
C SER A 203 11.00 -4.79 4.64
N VAL A 204 10.92 -3.53 5.09
CA VAL A 204 12.08 -2.62 5.11
C VAL A 204 12.85 -2.63 6.44
N GLY A 205 12.43 -3.45 7.41
CA GLY A 205 13.10 -3.57 8.71
C GLY A 205 12.72 -2.49 9.75
N SER A 206 11.69 -1.68 9.50
CA SER A 206 11.15 -0.67 10.44
C SER A 206 10.28 -1.30 11.53
N ILE A 207 10.86 -2.20 12.33
CA ILE A 207 10.13 -3.07 13.27
C ILE A 207 9.40 -2.27 14.35
N ALA A 208 10.00 -1.19 14.85
CA ALA A 208 9.38 -0.36 15.88
C ALA A 208 8.10 0.34 15.39
N GLN A 209 8.12 0.87 14.16
CA GLN A 209 6.94 1.48 13.55
C GLN A 209 5.87 0.42 13.24
N ALA A 210 6.27 -0.73 12.68
CA ALA A 210 5.34 -1.84 12.44
C ALA A 210 4.67 -2.32 13.74
N SER A 211 5.44 -2.46 14.82
CA SER A 211 4.92 -2.80 16.15
C SER A 211 3.89 -1.79 16.63
N ASN A 212 4.16 -0.49 16.47
CA ASN A 212 3.19 0.55 16.85
C ASN A 212 1.90 0.45 16.04
N VAL A 213 1.99 0.23 14.72
CA VAL A 213 0.83 0.06 13.84
C VAL A 213 -0.03 -1.12 14.28
N VAL A 214 0.59 -2.29 14.46
CA VAL A 214 -0.10 -3.54 14.81
C VAL A 214 -0.74 -3.45 16.21
N GLU A 215 0.03 -3.03 17.21
CA GLU A 215 -0.48 -2.95 18.59
C GLU A 215 -1.62 -1.94 18.73
N THR A 216 -1.53 -0.81 18.03
CA THR A 216 -2.61 0.19 18.06
C THR A 216 -3.84 -0.34 17.35
N ALA A 217 -3.69 -0.93 16.16
CA ALA A 217 -4.81 -1.47 15.40
C ALA A 217 -5.53 -2.60 16.16
N LEU A 218 -4.80 -3.53 16.76
CA LEU A 218 -5.40 -4.62 17.55
C LEU A 218 -6.13 -4.12 18.81
N LYS A 219 -5.71 -3.00 19.41
CA LYS A 219 -6.44 -2.38 20.53
C LYS A 219 -7.73 -1.68 20.07
N THR A 220 -7.72 -1.11 18.87
CA THR A 220 -8.88 -0.40 18.30
C THR A 220 -9.92 -1.34 17.70
N ILE A 221 -9.50 -2.51 17.19
CA ILE A 221 -10.38 -3.48 16.54
C ILE A 221 -11.12 -4.30 17.62
N VAL A 222 -12.34 -3.87 17.96
CA VAL A 222 -13.15 -4.53 18.99
C VAL A 222 -14.04 -5.64 18.43
N HIS A 223 -14.56 -5.49 17.20
CA HIS A 223 -15.54 -6.41 16.61
C HIS A 223 -15.31 -6.71 15.12
N PRO A 224 -14.28 -7.50 14.76
CA PRO A 224 -13.99 -7.84 13.36
C PRO A 224 -15.09 -8.70 12.71
N GLY A 225 -15.84 -9.46 13.50
CA GLY A 225 -16.87 -10.39 13.02
C GLY A 225 -18.10 -9.78 12.35
N PHE A 226 -18.24 -8.45 12.33
CA PHE A 226 -19.38 -7.77 11.70
C PHE A 226 -19.12 -7.33 10.25
N ASN A 227 -17.92 -7.52 9.71
CA ASN A 227 -17.60 -7.16 8.33
C ASN A 227 -16.77 -8.24 7.65
N PRO A 228 -17.34 -9.06 6.75
CA PRO A 228 -16.63 -10.16 6.12
C PRO A 228 -15.41 -9.72 5.30
N MET A 229 -15.38 -8.46 4.85
CA MET A 229 -14.29 -7.89 4.06
C MET A 229 -13.00 -7.64 4.85
N VAL A 230 -13.03 -7.78 6.19
CA VAL A 230 -11.86 -7.48 7.05
C VAL A 230 -11.10 -8.73 7.46
N HIS A 231 -11.69 -9.92 7.35
CA HIS A 231 -11.16 -11.15 7.93
C HIS A 231 -9.75 -11.48 7.47
N GLN A 232 -9.48 -11.35 6.17
CA GLN A 232 -8.14 -11.59 5.62
C GLN A 232 -7.08 -10.69 6.25
N ASN A 233 -7.33 -9.37 6.25
CA ASN A 233 -6.37 -8.39 6.76
C ASN A 233 -6.26 -8.44 8.29
N PHE A 234 -7.35 -8.75 8.99
CA PHE A 234 -7.33 -8.93 10.44
C PHE A 234 -6.54 -10.19 10.85
N THR A 235 -6.74 -11.30 10.14
CA THR A 235 -5.96 -12.53 10.32
C THR A 235 -4.48 -12.28 10.10
N LEU A 236 -4.13 -11.56 9.03
CA LEU A 236 -2.76 -11.18 8.73
C LEU A 236 -2.18 -10.24 9.81
N LEU A 237 -2.97 -9.30 10.33
CA LEU A 237 -2.55 -8.39 11.40
C LEU A 237 -2.19 -9.13 12.69
N LEU A 238 -2.99 -10.15 13.07
CA LEU A 238 -2.69 -11.03 14.20
C LEU A 238 -1.40 -11.82 13.95
N PHE A 239 -1.23 -12.37 12.74
CA PHE A 239 -0.02 -13.10 12.36
C PHE A 239 1.23 -12.20 12.42
N GLN A 240 1.16 -10.99 11.86
CA GLN A 240 2.22 -9.98 11.95
C GLN A 240 2.56 -9.63 13.40
N GLY A 241 1.54 -9.47 14.25
CA GLY A 241 1.73 -9.28 15.68
C GLY A 241 2.51 -10.42 16.33
N GLY A 242 2.16 -11.67 15.99
CA GLY A 242 2.89 -12.86 16.43
C GLY A 242 4.36 -12.84 16.01
N LEU A 243 4.65 -12.54 14.74
CA LEU A 243 6.02 -12.41 14.24
C LEU A 243 6.82 -11.34 15.00
N ILE A 244 6.21 -10.19 15.31
CA ILE A 244 6.85 -9.12 16.09
C ILE A 244 7.11 -9.57 17.53
N LYS A 245 6.23 -10.38 18.14
CA LYS A 245 6.49 -10.94 19.47
C LYS A 245 7.63 -11.96 19.44
N VAL A 246 7.75 -12.78 18.39
CA VAL A 246 8.92 -13.67 18.20
C VAL A 246 10.22 -12.87 18.06
N TRP A 247 10.22 -11.80 17.26
CA TRP A 247 11.39 -10.92 17.12
C TRP A 247 11.91 -10.44 18.48
N ASN A 248 10.99 -10.15 19.40
CA ASN A 248 11.29 -9.73 20.77
C ASN A 248 11.45 -10.90 21.76
N GLN A 249 11.55 -12.14 21.28
CA GLN A 249 11.68 -13.37 22.08
C GLN A 249 10.53 -13.61 23.08
N ARG A 250 9.34 -13.07 22.79
CA ARG A 250 8.12 -13.23 23.62
C ARG A 250 7.24 -14.35 23.05
N PHE A 251 7.72 -15.59 23.16
CA PHE A 251 7.13 -16.76 22.48
C PHE A 251 5.71 -17.13 22.94
N ASP A 252 5.38 -16.95 24.22
CA ASP A 252 4.04 -17.25 24.73
C ASP A 252 2.99 -16.29 24.14
N GLU A 253 3.32 -15.00 24.08
CA GLU A 253 2.46 -14.00 23.46
C GLU A 253 2.37 -14.18 21.94
N ALA A 254 3.48 -14.55 21.30
CA ALA A 254 3.48 -14.91 19.89
C ALA A 254 2.53 -16.08 19.61
N THR A 255 2.62 -17.13 20.43
CA THR A 255 1.75 -18.32 20.34
C THR A 255 0.27 -17.93 20.46
N SER A 256 -0.07 -17.07 21.42
CA SER A 256 -1.45 -16.56 21.60
C SER A 256 -1.95 -15.82 20.35
N LEU A 257 -1.12 -14.96 19.75
CA LEU A 257 -1.47 -14.22 18.54
C LEU A 257 -1.60 -15.13 17.32
N PHE A 258 -0.73 -16.13 17.16
CA PHE A 258 -0.83 -17.11 16.08
C PHE A 258 -2.07 -17.99 16.21
N ILE A 259 -2.40 -18.46 17.41
CA ILE A 259 -3.67 -19.17 17.69
C ILE A 259 -4.87 -18.28 17.34
N SER A 260 -4.80 -17.00 17.72
CA SER A 260 -5.84 -16.02 17.40
C SER A 260 -5.98 -15.82 15.89
N ALA A 261 -4.86 -15.78 15.14
CA ALA A 261 -4.87 -15.71 13.68
C ALA A 261 -5.51 -16.96 13.05
N VAL A 262 -5.18 -18.16 13.54
CA VAL A 262 -5.83 -19.40 13.08
C VAL A 262 -7.34 -19.34 13.28
N ASN A 263 -7.80 -18.92 14.47
CA ASN A 263 -9.23 -18.81 14.77
C ASN A 263 -9.92 -17.75 13.92
N ALA A 264 -9.32 -16.56 13.80
CA ALA A 264 -9.82 -15.48 12.95
C ALA A 264 -9.95 -15.92 11.49
N GLY A 265 -8.95 -16.62 10.97
CA GLY A 265 -8.98 -17.12 9.60
C GLY A 265 -10.08 -18.16 9.39
N ARG A 266 -10.26 -19.10 10.33
CA ARG A 266 -11.34 -20.11 10.27
C ARG A 266 -12.73 -19.46 10.30
N TYR A 267 -12.94 -18.50 11.19
CA TYR A 267 -14.20 -17.74 11.22
C TYR A 267 -14.40 -16.96 9.93
N GLY A 268 -13.35 -16.35 9.41
CA GLY A 268 -13.37 -15.65 8.13
C GLY A 268 -13.78 -16.56 6.97
N MET A 269 -13.25 -17.77 6.89
CA MET A 269 -13.66 -18.74 5.86
C MET A 269 -15.13 -19.14 6.00
N ILE A 270 -15.60 -19.40 7.22
CA ILE A 270 -17.01 -19.76 7.46
C ILE A 270 -17.94 -18.62 7.03
N ASP A 271 -17.59 -17.39 7.40
CA ASP A 271 -18.37 -16.19 7.09
C ASP A 271 -18.35 -15.89 5.58
N LEU A 272 -17.17 -15.94 4.94
CA LEU A 272 -17.04 -15.75 3.49
C LEU A 272 -17.86 -16.77 2.70
N LEU A 273 -17.91 -18.03 3.14
CA LEU A 273 -18.66 -19.10 2.48
C LEU A 273 -20.14 -19.15 2.87
N HIS A 274 -20.58 -18.26 3.78
CA HIS A 274 -21.98 -18.21 4.17
C HIS A 274 -22.86 -17.78 2.99
N PRO A 275 -24.00 -18.43 2.73
CA PRO A 275 -24.84 -18.12 1.56
C PRO A 275 -25.32 -16.67 1.48
N GLN A 276 -25.46 -15.98 2.62
CA GLN A 276 -25.83 -14.57 2.67
C GLN A 276 -24.74 -13.62 2.17
N ASN A 277 -23.51 -14.10 2.02
CA ASN A 277 -22.35 -13.33 1.57
C ASN A 277 -21.98 -13.59 0.10
N ASN A 278 -22.85 -14.24 -0.68
CA ASN A 278 -22.66 -14.53 -2.11
C ASN A 278 -22.43 -13.30 -3.01
N TRP A 279 -22.65 -12.09 -2.49
CA TRP A 279 -22.36 -10.82 -3.15
C TRP A 279 -20.86 -10.45 -3.11
N LEU A 280 -20.06 -11.11 -2.26
CA LEU A 280 -18.61 -10.92 -2.23
C LEU A 280 -17.97 -11.54 -3.47
N LEU A 281 -17.23 -10.74 -4.21
CA LEU A 281 -16.45 -11.22 -5.35
C LEU A 281 -15.17 -11.90 -4.85
N GLY A 282 -14.75 -12.98 -5.51
CA GLY A 282 -13.46 -13.62 -5.23
C GLY A 282 -13.41 -14.50 -3.98
N GLN A 283 -14.55 -14.90 -3.40
CA GLN A 283 -14.63 -15.72 -2.17
C GLN A 283 -13.69 -16.93 -2.16
N ILE A 284 -13.60 -17.66 -3.28
CA ILE A 284 -12.71 -18.84 -3.38
C ILE A 284 -11.24 -18.41 -3.25
N SER A 285 -10.84 -17.34 -3.94
CA SER A 285 -9.48 -16.79 -3.84
C SER A 285 -9.18 -16.36 -2.40
N ASP A 286 -10.10 -15.64 -1.77
CA ASP A 286 -9.93 -15.17 -0.40
C ASP A 286 -9.85 -16.34 0.59
N CYS A 287 -10.61 -17.42 0.38
CA CYS A 287 -10.50 -18.66 1.15
C CYS A 287 -9.13 -19.33 0.97
N HIS A 288 -8.57 -19.36 -0.24
CA HIS A 288 -7.21 -19.87 -0.47
C HIS A 288 -6.17 -19.04 0.29
N HIS A 289 -6.30 -17.70 0.29
CA HIS A 289 -5.41 -16.83 1.06
C HIS A 289 -5.53 -17.07 2.56
N LEU A 290 -6.75 -17.17 3.08
CA LEU A 290 -7.01 -17.48 4.48
C LEU A 290 -6.44 -18.84 4.89
N LEU A 291 -6.59 -19.87 4.07
CA LEU A 291 -5.97 -21.17 4.31
C LEU A 291 -4.45 -21.05 4.43
N GLY A 292 -3.82 -20.29 3.53
CA GLY A 292 -2.38 -20.00 3.60
C GLY A 292 -1.97 -19.33 4.91
N TYR A 293 -2.74 -18.35 5.39
CA TYR A 293 -2.47 -17.68 6.66
C TYR A 293 -2.70 -18.59 7.86
N ILE A 294 -3.74 -19.42 7.82
CA ILE A 294 -4.05 -20.40 8.87
C ILE A 294 -2.91 -21.41 8.98
N GLU A 295 -2.43 -21.96 7.86
CA GLU A 295 -1.32 -22.91 7.85
C GLU A 295 -0.04 -22.27 8.40
N ALA A 296 0.32 -21.09 7.92
CA ALA A 296 1.48 -20.34 8.40
C ALA A 296 1.41 -20.05 9.91
N ALA A 297 0.25 -19.56 10.38
CA ALA A 297 0.03 -19.26 11.78
C ALA A 297 0.05 -20.51 12.66
N TYR A 298 -0.56 -21.60 12.22
CA TYR A 298 -0.55 -22.86 12.96
C TYR A 298 0.87 -23.42 13.10
N CYS A 299 1.64 -23.46 12.01
CA CYS A 299 3.05 -23.86 12.05
C CYS A 299 3.88 -22.97 12.99
N ALA A 300 3.67 -21.66 12.96
CA ALA A 300 4.34 -20.72 13.86
C ALA A 300 3.97 -20.94 15.33
N ALA A 301 2.67 -21.17 15.62
CA ALA A 301 2.18 -21.45 16.98
C ALA A 301 2.80 -22.74 17.53
N MET A 302 2.86 -23.80 16.73
CA MET A 302 3.49 -25.08 17.11
C MET A 302 4.99 -24.88 17.41
N ALA A 303 5.71 -24.14 16.57
CA ALA A 303 7.13 -23.87 16.80
C ALA A 303 7.37 -23.04 18.08
N CYS A 304 6.57 -21.99 18.30
CA CYS A 304 6.69 -21.12 19.47
C CYS A 304 6.23 -21.77 20.79
N SER A 305 5.53 -22.91 20.72
CA SER A 305 5.09 -23.67 21.88
C SER A 305 5.85 -25.00 22.05
N LYS A 306 6.90 -25.24 21.27
CA LYS A 306 7.64 -26.52 21.25
C LYS A 306 6.70 -27.74 21.09
N ASP A 307 5.74 -27.61 20.19
CA ASP A 307 4.67 -28.58 19.93
C ASP A 307 3.70 -28.83 21.11
N GLN A 308 3.70 -27.97 22.14
CA GLN A 308 2.85 -28.04 23.33
C GLN A 308 1.87 -26.88 23.36
N LEU A 309 0.91 -26.87 22.42
CA LEU A 309 -0.13 -25.85 22.42
C LEU A 309 -0.94 -25.86 23.73
N PRO A 310 -1.34 -24.68 24.24
CA PRO A 310 -2.14 -24.61 25.45
C PRO A 310 -3.49 -25.33 25.24
N PRO A 311 -4.03 -26.04 26.25
CA PRO A 311 -5.31 -26.76 26.10
C PRO A 311 -6.47 -25.88 25.64
N GLN A 312 -6.46 -24.60 26.03
CA GLN A 312 -7.48 -23.62 25.64
C GLN A 312 -7.47 -23.30 24.14
N SER A 313 -6.40 -23.66 23.42
CA SER A 313 -6.29 -23.47 21.98
C SER A 313 -7.29 -24.31 21.17
N ARG A 314 -7.77 -25.43 21.75
CA ARG A 314 -8.68 -26.40 21.10
C ARG A 314 -8.15 -26.98 19.78
N PHE A 315 -6.84 -26.91 19.55
CA PHE A 315 -6.18 -27.59 18.44
C PHE A 315 -5.62 -28.92 18.89
N ALA A 316 -5.62 -29.91 18.00
CA ALA A 316 -4.94 -31.16 18.26
C ALA A 316 -3.43 -30.89 18.38
N SER A 317 -2.77 -31.52 19.35
CA SER A 317 -1.31 -31.52 19.41
C SER A 317 -0.76 -32.21 18.16
N GLY A 318 -0.09 -31.46 17.29
CA GLY A 318 0.69 -32.01 16.18
C GLY A 318 2.17 -32.14 16.55
N LYS A 319 2.99 -32.68 15.65
CA LYS A 319 4.44 -32.43 15.66
C LYS A 319 4.75 -31.54 14.47
N SER A 320 5.27 -30.35 14.70
CA SER A 320 5.77 -29.53 13.59
C SER A 320 6.99 -30.21 12.96
N PRO A 321 7.20 -30.08 11.64
CA PRO A 321 8.32 -30.72 10.95
C PRO A 321 9.66 -30.30 11.56
N ALA A 322 10.66 -31.19 11.55
CA ALA A 322 11.97 -30.95 12.15
C ALA A 322 12.60 -29.63 11.68
N LYS A 323 12.47 -29.33 10.38
CA LYS A 323 12.76 -28.01 9.81
C LYS A 323 11.47 -27.24 9.60
N LEU A 324 11.31 -26.13 10.32
CA LEU A 324 10.21 -25.20 10.19
C LEU A 324 10.23 -24.59 8.78
N LYS A 325 9.07 -24.69 8.12
CA LYS A 325 8.83 -24.08 6.82
C LYS A 325 7.52 -23.32 6.91
N ILE A 326 7.62 -22.00 6.77
CA ILE A 326 6.45 -21.13 6.65
C ILE A 326 6.53 -20.51 5.26
N ASP A 327 5.48 -20.69 4.47
CA ASP A 327 5.38 -20.10 3.15
C ASP A 327 4.79 -18.68 3.24
N PHE A 328 5.65 -17.68 3.12
CA PHE A 328 5.25 -16.28 3.15
C PHE A 328 4.68 -15.78 1.80
N ARG A 329 4.65 -16.58 0.73
CA ARG A 329 4.18 -16.14 -0.59
C ARG A 329 2.74 -15.62 -0.56
N ASN A 330 1.86 -16.27 0.22
CA ASN A 330 0.46 -15.83 0.38
C ASN A 330 0.35 -14.46 1.08
N ILE A 331 1.35 -14.06 1.88
CA ILE A 331 1.41 -12.74 2.52
C ILE A 331 1.91 -11.69 1.53
N PHE A 332 2.87 -12.09 0.69
CA PHE A 332 3.55 -11.21 -0.25
C PHE A 332 2.87 -11.09 -1.62
N GLU A 333 1.79 -11.81 -1.88
CA GLU A 333 1.14 -11.81 -3.19
C GLU A 333 0.73 -10.40 -3.66
N ARG A 334 0.40 -9.50 -2.72
CA ARG A 334 0.05 -8.09 -3.00
C ARG A 334 1.24 -7.13 -3.01
N PHE A 335 2.45 -7.62 -2.77
CA PHE A 335 3.69 -6.84 -2.61
C PHE A 335 4.76 -7.33 -3.58
N GLU A 336 4.88 -6.68 -4.75
CA GLU A 336 5.73 -7.19 -5.84
C GLU A 336 7.20 -7.38 -5.43
N CYS A 337 7.76 -6.47 -4.61
CA CYS A 337 9.13 -6.59 -4.10
C CYS A 337 9.38 -7.89 -3.32
N CYS A 338 8.36 -8.40 -2.63
CA CYS A 338 8.49 -9.55 -1.75
C CYS A 338 8.18 -10.87 -2.45
N LYS A 339 7.73 -10.85 -3.72
CA LYS A 339 7.45 -12.09 -4.48
C LYS A 339 8.71 -12.85 -4.87
N LYS A 340 9.80 -12.13 -5.13
CA LYS A 340 11.05 -12.75 -5.59
C LYS A 340 11.88 -13.26 -4.41
N HIS A 341 11.91 -12.51 -3.31
CA HIS A 341 12.80 -12.76 -2.17
C HIS A 341 12.02 -12.47 -0.88
N THR A 342 12.19 -13.32 0.13
CA THR A 342 11.61 -13.10 1.46
C THR A 342 12.41 -11.97 2.14
N PRO A 343 11.77 -10.93 2.69
CA PRO A 343 12.51 -9.85 3.35
C PRO A 343 13.26 -10.34 4.60
N PRO A 344 14.40 -9.73 4.96
CA PRO A 344 15.29 -10.22 6.02
C PRO A 344 14.60 -10.42 7.38
N PHE A 345 13.66 -9.55 7.75
CA PHE A 345 12.89 -9.68 8.98
C PHE A 345 12.20 -11.05 9.08
N PHE A 346 11.53 -11.49 8.02
CA PHE A 346 10.75 -12.73 8.02
C PHE A 346 11.67 -13.97 8.06
N GLU A 347 12.82 -13.91 7.40
CA GLU A 347 13.83 -14.97 7.46
C GLU A 347 14.44 -15.10 8.86
N GLN A 348 14.77 -13.96 9.48
CA GLN A 348 15.34 -13.92 10.83
C GLN A 348 14.33 -14.43 11.87
N VAL A 349 13.07 -14.00 11.79
CA VAL A 349 12.01 -14.49 12.68
C VAL A 349 11.80 -16.00 12.53
N LEU A 350 11.84 -16.53 11.30
CA LEU A 350 11.76 -17.97 11.05
C LEU A 350 12.93 -18.72 11.72
N GLN A 351 14.15 -18.19 11.60
CA GLN A 351 15.33 -18.75 12.25
C GLN A 351 15.21 -18.69 13.78
N THR A 352 14.73 -17.58 14.34
CA THR A 352 14.51 -17.43 15.78
C THR A 352 13.51 -18.46 16.30
N MET A 353 12.40 -18.69 15.60
CA MET A 353 11.45 -19.75 15.97
C MET A 353 12.07 -21.14 15.91
N GLN A 354 12.86 -21.43 14.87
CA GLN A 354 13.54 -22.71 14.74
C GLN A 354 14.53 -22.94 15.90
N THR A 355 15.36 -21.95 16.19
CA THR A 355 16.32 -22.03 17.30
C THR A 355 15.62 -22.24 18.64
N TYR A 356 14.52 -21.54 18.89
CA TYR A 356 13.73 -21.73 20.11
C TYR A 356 13.12 -23.13 20.19
N LYS A 357 12.57 -23.64 19.08
CA LYS A 357 12.01 -24.99 19.00
C LYS A 357 13.06 -26.07 19.31
N ASP A 358 14.27 -25.91 18.80
CA ASP A 358 15.36 -26.88 18.95
C ASP A 358 16.01 -26.86 20.35
N GLN A 359 15.68 -25.86 21.18
CA GLN A 359 16.14 -25.83 22.56
C GLN A 359 15.44 -26.92 23.38
N PRO A 360 16.18 -27.62 24.26
CA PRO A 360 15.64 -28.69 25.09
C PRO A 360 14.51 -28.23 26.04
#